data_AF-A0AAN0J7P7-F1
#
_entry.id   AF-A0AAN0J7P7-F1
#
_cell.length_a   1.000
_cell.length_b   1.000
_cell.length_c   1.000
_cell.angle_alpha   90.00
_cell.angle_beta   90.00
_cell.angle_gamma   90.00
#
_symmetry.space_group_name_H-M   'P 1'
#
loop_
_entity.id
_entity.type
_entity.pdbx_description
1 polymer ?
#
loop_
_entity_poly.entity_id
_entity_poly.type
_entity_poly.pdbx_seq_one_letter_code
_entity_poly.pdbx_strand_id
1 'polypeptide(L)'
;MLINTIVEMEKKLVMKNEEIEKLRAQLLSTKPLSLERQECITFEDDIYDFITIDHPLLIKIVRTEQFTRLKNIKKLGYTYHNIPRATCSRYEQSIGMYYFAGKFVKTLRKRQPELNITDSDVLCVQIAALCYNLGFGPFSHIFTDFLKEIKASRRYWKGSRANVMMFQHMIEANRLPFDEYLNNPEQDIEFIKELITGRMGPQAKIREDKVFLYEIVVNRMSGLDVNRMDYTMRDAGVLGKRINFKWRKFLSRIRVKMCPDGKRHICVIEEDLDTYNGFFADRHNLFKNLYFERKNRIVATMINRILIKCGEAELIKGSDG
;
A
#
# COMPACT_ATOMS: atom_id res chain seq x y z
N MET A 1 0.77 -76.71 26.67
CA MET A 1 -0.01 -75.48 26.37
C MET A 1 0.77 -74.21 26.71
N LEU A 2 1.32 -74.04 27.92
CA LEU A 2 2.03 -72.81 28.30
C LEU A 2 3.20 -72.40 27.37
N ILE A 3 4.04 -73.35 26.94
CA ILE A 3 5.22 -73.05 26.10
C ILE A 3 4.82 -72.44 24.75
N ASN A 4 3.77 -72.96 24.11
CA ASN A 4 3.29 -72.42 22.83
C ASN A 4 2.72 -71.00 23.00
N THR A 5 2.06 -70.73 24.12
CA THR A 5 1.54 -69.38 24.43
C THR A 5 2.67 -68.38 24.67
N ILE A 6 3.75 -68.78 25.35
CA ILE A 6 4.92 -67.93 25.59
C ILE A 6 5.62 -67.60 24.26
N VAL A 7 5.86 -68.60 23.41
CA VAL A 7 6.48 -68.40 22.08
C VAL A 7 5.65 -67.47 21.20
N GLU A 8 4.32 -67.55 21.27
CA GLU A 8 3.44 -66.68 20.50
C GLU A 8 3.39 -65.23 21.03
N MET A 9 3.52 -65.07 22.35
CA MET A 9 3.69 -63.75 22.97
C MET A 9 5.04 -63.11 22.60
N GLU A 10 6.13 -63.87 22.59
CA GLU A 10 7.45 -63.40 22.17
C GLU A 10 7.44 -62.91 20.72
N LYS A 11 6.82 -63.68 19.80
CA LYS A 11 6.65 -63.25 18.40
C LYS A 11 5.86 -61.94 18.28
N LYS A 12 4.78 -61.78 19.04
CA LYS A 12 3.99 -60.54 19.06
C LYS A 12 4.81 -59.36 19.63
N LEU A 13 5.67 -59.61 20.61
CA LEU A 13 6.52 -58.58 21.20
C LEU A 13 7.57 -58.10 20.21
N VAL A 14 8.20 -59.04 19.47
CA VAL A 14 9.18 -58.73 18.42
C VAL A 14 8.54 -57.90 17.31
N MET A 15 7.37 -58.32 16.80
CA MET A 15 6.69 -57.55 15.75
C MET A 15 6.29 -56.14 16.21
N LYS A 16 5.82 -55.97 17.46
CA LYS A 16 5.53 -54.64 18.02
C LYS A 16 6.78 -53.78 18.15
N ASN A 17 7.92 -54.36 18.53
CA ASN A 17 9.17 -53.62 18.63
C ASN A 17 9.66 -53.16 17.25
N GLU A 18 9.53 -53.99 16.21
CA GLU A 18 9.82 -53.60 14.83
C GLU A 18 8.90 -52.47 14.35
N GLU A 19 7.62 -52.51 14.71
CA GLU A 19 6.64 -51.47 14.39
C GLU A 19 6.94 -50.13 15.10
N ILE A 20 7.36 -50.20 16.37
CA ILE A 20 7.80 -49.03 17.15
C ILE A 20 9.06 -48.41 16.53
N GLU A 21 10.05 -49.21 16.13
CA GLU A 21 11.27 -48.70 15.50
C GLU A 21 10.98 -48.08 14.12
N LYS A 22 10.02 -48.64 13.38
CA LYS A 22 9.56 -48.06 12.11
C LYS A 22 8.86 -46.71 12.31
N LEU A 23 8.02 -46.59 13.34
CA LEU A 23 7.36 -45.34 13.71
C LEU A 23 8.37 -44.30 14.22
N ARG A 24 9.39 -44.71 14.99
CA ARG A 24 10.48 -43.83 15.43
C ARG A 24 11.32 -43.32 14.26
N ALA A 25 11.67 -44.19 13.31
CA ALA A 25 12.36 -43.80 12.09
C ALA A 25 11.53 -42.83 11.25
N GLN A 26 10.22 -43.03 11.14
CA GLN A 26 9.30 -42.08 10.51
C GLN A 26 9.28 -40.73 11.23
N LEU A 27 9.21 -40.73 12.58
CA LEU A 27 9.22 -39.52 13.39
C LEU A 27 10.55 -38.75 13.31
N LEU A 28 11.68 -39.45 13.18
CA LEU A 28 13.00 -38.87 12.96
C LEU A 28 13.18 -38.35 11.52
N SER A 29 12.48 -38.93 10.54
CA SER A 29 12.49 -38.50 9.14
C SER A 29 11.54 -37.34 8.85
N THR A 30 10.48 -37.16 9.66
CA THR A 30 9.70 -35.93 9.66
C THR A 30 10.58 -34.83 10.22
N LYS A 31 11.04 -33.92 9.35
CA LYS A 31 11.61 -32.63 9.76
C LYS A 31 10.77 -32.13 10.95
N PRO A 32 11.38 -31.66 12.06
CA PRO A 32 10.61 -30.94 13.03
C PRO A 32 9.85 -29.87 12.25
N LEU A 33 8.53 -29.76 12.44
CA LEU A 33 7.82 -28.54 12.10
C LEU A 33 8.49 -27.46 12.95
N SER A 34 9.61 -26.93 12.48
CA SER A 34 9.99 -25.59 12.80
C SER A 34 8.76 -24.79 12.41
N LEU A 35 8.05 -24.26 13.40
CA LEU A 35 7.35 -23.00 13.19
C LEU A 35 8.45 -22.03 12.73
N GLU A 36 8.80 -22.06 11.44
CA GLU A 36 9.49 -20.97 10.81
C GLU A 36 8.58 -19.78 11.11
N ARG A 37 9.05 -18.90 12.00
CA ARG A 37 8.32 -17.67 12.30
C ARG A 37 8.12 -17.02 10.95
N GLN A 38 6.87 -17.00 10.49
CA GLN A 38 6.52 -16.28 9.28
C GLN A 38 7.01 -14.86 9.49
N GLU A 39 7.96 -14.45 8.65
CA GLU A 39 8.59 -13.16 8.78
C GLU A 39 7.51 -12.08 8.70
N CYS A 40 7.50 -11.16 9.65
CA CYS A 40 6.58 -10.03 9.65
C CYS A 40 7.31 -8.76 10.07
N ILE A 41 6.84 -7.62 9.56
CA ILE A 41 7.34 -6.31 9.93
C ILE A 41 6.18 -5.53 10.55
N THR A 42 6.39 -5.03 11.77
CA THR A 42 5.42 -4.20 12.48
C THR A 42 5.90 -2.75 12.53
N PHE A 43 4.98 -1.83 12.28
CA PHE A 43 5.18 -0.38 12.34
C PHE A 43 4.21 0.23 13.34
N GLU A 44 4.70 1.17 14.12
CA GLU A 44 3.85 2.10 14.87
C GLU A 44 3.41 3.22 13.92
N ASP A 45 2.12 3.55 13.94
CA ASP A 45 1.53 4.60 13.12
C ASP A 45 0.52 5.42 13.92
N ASP A 46 0.67 6.75 13.88
CA ASP A 46 -0.15 7.71 14.62
C ASP A 46 -1.66 7.66 14.33
N ILE A 47 -2.06 7.06 13.20
CA ILE A 47 -3.45 7.00 12.73
C ILE A 47 -4.04 5.60 12.88
N TYR A 48 -3.23 4.57 12.70
CA TYR A 48 -3.67 3.17 12.63
C TYR A 48 -3.15 2.29 13.78
N ASP A 49 -2.47 2.88 14.76
CA ASP A 49 -1.84 2.24 15.91
C ASP A 49 -0.68 1.33 15.49
N PHE A 50 -0.95 0.05 15.25
CA PHE A 50 0.04 -0.92 14.79
C PHE A 50 -0.33 -1.46 13.41
N ILE A 51 0.60 -1.35 12.47
CA ILE A 51 0.48 -1.90 11.12
C ILE A 51 1.44 -3.07 10.99
N THR A 52 0.92 -4.23 10.61
CA THR A 52 1.74 -5.42 10.34
C THR A 52 1.72 -5.76 8.86
N ILE A 53 2.91 -6.04 8.30
CA ILE A 53 3.11 -6.60 6.97
C ILE A 53 3.67 -8.02 7.15
N ASP A 54 2.88 -9.01 6.75
CA ASP A 54 3.14 -10.45 6.90
C ASP A 54 3.18 -11.21 5.57
N HIS A 55 2.83 -10.55 4.46
CA HIS A 55 2.88 -11.13 3.14
C HIS A 55 4.31 -11.07 2.57
N PRO A 56 4.90 -12.20 2.14
CA PRO A 56 6.29 -12.26 1.68
C PRO A 56 6.62 -11.26 0.56
N LEU A 57 5.75 -11.12 -0.45
CA LEU A 57 5.95 -10.14 -1.53
C LEU A 57 5.98 -8.69 -1.03
N LEU A 58 5.12 -8.32 -0.07
CA LEU A 58 5.08 -6.97 0.47
C LEU A 58 6.31 -6.65 1.32
N ILE A 59 6.79 -7.64 2.08
CA ILE A 59 8.05 -7.54 2.83
C ILE A 59 9.23 -7.32 1.88
N LYS A 60 9.30 -8.08 0.78
CA LYS A 60 10.31 -7.88 -0.28
C LYS A 60 10.23 -6.47 -0.86
N ILE A 61 9.03 -5.98 -1.20
CA ILE A 61 8.82 -4.61 -1.71
C ILE A 61 9.32 -3.55 -0.72
N VAL A 62 8.95 -3.64 0.55
CA VAL A 62 9.28 -2.64 1.58
C VAL A 62 10.78 -2.52 1.85
N ARG A 63 11.53 -3.60 1.57
CA ARG A 63 12.99 -3.70 1.76
C ARG A 63 13.80 -3.22 0.56
N THR A 64 13.16 -2.98 -0.59
CA THR A 64 13.87 -2.47 -1.77
C THR A 64 14.42 -1.06 -1.54
N GLU A 65 15.54 -0.72 -2.18
CA GLU A 65 16.11 0.63 -2.13
C GLU A 65 15.12 1.69 -2.65
N GLN A 66 14.39 1.35 -3.72
CA GLN A 66 13.39 2.21 -4.35
C GLN A 66 12.28 2.61 -3.36
N PHE A 67 11.85 1.68 -2.49
CA PHE A 67 10.85 1.96 -1.47
C PHE A 67 11.44 2.65 -0.23
N THR A 68 12.56 2.14 0.30
CA THR A 68 13.21 2.70 1.51
C THR A 68 13.71 4.13 1.31
N ARG A 69 14.03 4.55 0.08
CA ARG A 69 14.31 5.95 -0.30
C ARG A 69 13.24 6.92 0.19
N LEU A 70 11.97 6.49 0.26
CA LEU A 70 10.87 7.32 0.74
C LEU A 70 11.04 7.80 2.19
N LYS A 71 11.85 7.11 3.01
CA LYS A 71 12.17 7.52 4.40
C LYS A 71 12.81 8.91 4.45
N ASN A 72 13.56 9.24 3.40
CA ASN A 72 14.29 10.51 3.28
C ASN A 72 13.46 11.60 2.60
N ILE A 73 12.20 11.33 2.23
CA ILE A 73 11.34 12.29 1.53
C ILE A 73 10.23 12.74 2.47
N LYS A 74 10.39 13.92 3.07
CA LYS A 74 9.35 14.52 3.91
C LYS A 74 8.08 14.80 3.11
N LYS A 75 6.95 14.31 3.60
CA LYS A 75 5.64 14.40 2.92
C LYS A 75 5.24 15.86 2.68
N LEU A 76 5.43 16.70 3.70
CA LEU A 76 5.11 18.13 3.70
C LEU A 76 6.30 19.01 3.31
N GLY A 77 7.33 18.44 2.67
CA GLY A 77 8.50 19.18 2.19
C GLY A 77 9.22 19.89 3.33
N TYR A 78 9.39 21.21 3.22
CA TYR A 78 10.09 22.03 4.22
C TYR A 78 9.28 22.30 5.50
N THR A 79 7.98 21.98 5.53
CA THR A 79 7.06 22.36 6.62
C THR A 79 7.54 21.92 8.01
N TYR A 80 8.29 20.82 8.13
CA TYR A 80 8.82 20.33 9.41
C TYR A 80 9.76 21.30 10.13
N HIS A 81 10.39 22.23 9.41
CA HIS A 81 11.19 23.28 10.04
C HIS A 81 10.34 24.36 10.73
N ASN A 82 9.11 24.57 10.23
CA ASN A 82 8.18 25.56 10.79
C ASN A 82 7.20 24.95 11.79
N ILE A 83 6.81 23.68 11.58
CA ILE A 83 5.87 22.94 12.40
C ILE A 83 6.55 21.62 12.80
N PRO A 84 7.09 21.50 14.03
CA PRO A 84 7.86 20.33 14.46
C PRO A 84 7.11 18.99 14.36
N ARG A 85 5.77 19.01 14.32
CA ARG A 85 4.93 17.81 14.13
C ARG A 85 4.87 17.31 12.68
N ALA A 86 5.34 18.08 11.71
CA ALA A 86 5.26 17.75 10.28
C ALA A 86 6.38 16.79 9.82
N THR A 87 6.74 15.79 10.62
CA THR A 87 7.93 14.94 10.44
C THR A 87 7.72 13.72 9.54
N CYS A 88 6.45 13.36 9.28
CA CYS A 88 6.07 12.22 8.45
C CYS A 88 6.73 12.28 7.07
N SER A 89 7.38 11.19 6.67
CA SER A 89 7.92 10.98 5.33
C SER A 89 6.89 10.30 4.43
N ARG A 90 7.23 10.17 3.14
CA ARG A 90 6.41 9.43 2.19
C ARG A 90 6.42 7.93 2.49
N TYR A 91 7.40 7.43 3.24
CA TYR A 91 7.45 6.03 3.68
C TYR A 91 6.31 5.72 4.64
N GLU A 92 6.17 6.46 5.75
CA GLU A 92 5.10 6.19 6.73
C GLU A 92 3.71 6.41 6.10
N GLN A 93 3.57 7.42 5.23
CA GLN A 93 2.34 7.61 4.46
C GLN A 93 2.01 6.37 3.60
N SER A 94 2.98 5.83 2.86
CA SER A 94 2.79 4.64 2.03
C SER A 94 2.41 3.41 2.85
N ILE A 95 3.00 3.21 4.03
CA ILE A 95 2.65 2.11 4.94
C ILE A 95 1.21 2.27 5.47
N GLY A 96 0.82 3.50 5.85
CA GLY A 96 -0.56 3.82 6.25
C GLY A 96 -1.58 3.57 5.14
N MET A 97 -1.28 4.02 3.92
CA MET A 97 -2.12 3.79 2.75
C MET A 97 -2.27 2.30 2.43
N TYR A 98 -1.18 1.53 2.46
CA TYR A 98 -1.20 0.07 2.32
C TYR A 98 -2.20 -0.57 3.29
N TYR A 99 -2.08 -0.23 4.57
CA TYR A 99 -2.89 -0.82 5.62
C TYR A 99 -4.37 -0.47 5.42
N PHE A 100 -4.65 0.81 5.18
CA PHE A 100 -6.01 1.27 5.03
C PHE A 100 -6.68 0.70 3.76
N ALA A 101 -5.99 0.67 2.62
CA ALA A 101 -6.49 0.03 1.40
C ALA A 101 -6.74 -1.46 1.60
N GLY A 102 -5.84 -2.16 2.30
CA GLY A 102 -6.03 -3.57 2.67
C GLY A 102 -7.27 -3.79 3.54
N LYS A 103 -7.48 -2.97 4.57
CA LYS A 103 -8.70 -3.03 5.40
C LYS A 103 -9.95 -2.71 4.59
N PHE A 104 -9.86 -1.77 3.66
CA PHE A 104 -10.96 -1.37 2.79
C PHE A 104 -11.42 -2.55 1.93
N VAL A 105 -10.54 -3.07 1.07
CA VAL A 105 -10.89 -4.15 0.14
C VAL A 105 -11.31 -5.43 0.86
N LYS A 106 -10.65 -5.78 1.97
CA LYS A 106 -11.02 -6.95 2.80
C LYS A 106 -12.39 -6.76 3.46
N THR A 107 -12.77 -5.53 3.82
CA THR A 107 -14.09 -5.25 4.39
C THR A 107 -15.19 -5.41 3.35
N LEU A 108 -14.99 -4.93 2.11
CA LEU A 108 -15.92 -5.18 1.01
C LEU A 108 -16.07 -6.67 0.75
N ARG A 109 -14.95 -7.40 0.62
CA ARG A 109 -14.94 -8.86 0.43
C ARG A 109 -15.72 -9.60 1.50
N LYS A 110 -15.51 -9.25 2.77
CA LYS A 110 -16.21 -9.88 3.90
C LYS A 110 -17.71 -9.59 3.90
N ARG A 111 -18.11 -8.35 3.58
CA ARG A 111 -19.51 -7.89 3.69
C ARG A 111 -20.34 -8.27 2.47
N GLN A 112 -19.70 -8.49 1.33
CA GLN A 112 -20.33 -8.80 0.06
C GLN A 112 -19.53 -9.88 -0.69
N PRO A 113 -19.62 -11.15 -0.25
CA PRO A 113 -18.93 -12.27 -0.90
C PRO A 113 -19.27 -12.40 -2.39
N GLU A 114 -20.48 -11.96 -2.80
CA GLU A 114 -20.94 -11.96 -4.19
C GLU A 114 -20.10 -11.07 -5.13
N LEU A 115 -19.24 -10.20 -4.60
CA LEU A 115 -18.29 -9.41 -5.39
C LEU A 115 -17.09 -10.22 -5.88
N ASN A 116 -16.93 -11.46 -5.43
CA ASN A 116 -15.87 -12.38 -5.86
C ASN A 116 -14.45 -11.77 -5.80
N ILE A 117 -14.18 -10.93 -4.79
CA ILE A 117 -12.87 -10.30 -4.59
C ILE A 117 -11.86 -11.38 -4.19
N THR A 118 -10.89 -11.65 -5.05
CA THR A 118 -9.88 -12.70 -4.85
C THR A 118 -8.75 -12.23 -3.93
N ASP A 119 -7.88 -13.15 -3.50
CA ASP A 119 -6.66 -12.77 -2.79
C ASP A 119 -5.70 -11.94 -3.68
N SER A 120 -5.64 -12.25 -4.98
CA SER A 120 -4.89 -11.43 -5.95
C SER A 120 -5.45 -10.00 -6.03
N ASP A 121 -6.78 -9.81 -6.07
CA ASP A 121 -7.39 -8.48 -6.07
C ASP A 121 -7.01 -7.67 -4.82
N VAL A 122 -7.04 -8.31 -3.64
CA VAL A 122 -6.63 -7.68 -2.38
C VAL A 122 -5.16 -7.28 -2.42
N LEU A 123 -4.29 -8.19 -2.87
CA LEU A 123 -2.85 -7.93 -2.94
C LEU A 123 -2.53 -6.81 -3.94
N CYS A 124 -3.17 -6.79 -5.11
CA CYS A 124 -3.06 -5.72 -6.10
C CYS A 124 -3.43 -4.36 -5.53
N VAL A 125 -4.56 -4.25 -4.82
CA VAL A 125 -4.99 -3.00 -4.18
C VAL A 125 -3.99 -2.56 -3.09
N GLN A 126 -3.48 -3.51 -2.30
CA GLN A 126 -2.48 -3.24 -1.27
C GLN A 126 -1.15 -2.75 -1.87
N ILE A 127 -0.64 -3.41 -2.91
CA ILE A 127 0.60 -3.01 -3.61
C ILE A 127 0.41 -1.63 -4.26
N ALA A 128 -0.72 -1.38 -4.92
CA ALA A 128 -0.99 -0.08 -5.53
C ALA A 128 -0.99 1.06 -4.51
N ALA A 129 -1.59 0.85 -3.33
CA ALA A 129 -1.58 1.83 -2.25
C ALA A 129 -0.19 2.03 -1.64
N LEU A 130 0.55 0.94 -1.42
CA LEU A 130 1.94 0.97 -0.92
C LEU A 130 2.84 1.78 -1.86
N CYS A 131 2.75 1.47 -3.16
CA CYS A 131 3.61 2.02 -4.21
C CYS A 131 3.15 3.39 -4.75
N TYR A 132 2.03 3.94 -4.25
CA TYR A 132 1.47 5.19 -4.76
C TYR A 132 2.43 6.38 -4.67
N ASN A 133 3.32 6.41 -3.68
CA ASN A 133 4.24 7.53 -3.44
C ASN A 133 5.66 7.33 -4.01
N LEU A 134 5.94 6.23 -4.73
CA LEU A 134 7.31 5.87 -5.16
C LEU A 134 8.02 6.96 -5.99
N GLY A 135 7.26 7.68 -6.80
CA GLY A 135 7.74 8.71 -7.71
C GLY A 135 7.84 10.09 -7.09
N PHE A 136 7.63 10.29 -5.79
CA PHE A 136 7.92 11.60 -5.19
C PHE A 136 9.43 11.85 -5.14
N GLY A 137 9.86 13.09 -5.42
CA GLY A 137 11.25 13.52 -5.30
C GLY A 137 11.51 14.31 -4.01
N PRO A 138 12.73 14.89 -3.86
CA PRO A 138 13.09 15.72 -2.71
C PRO A 138 12.01 16.76 -2.40
N PHE A 139 11.70 17.01 -1.12
CA PHE A 139 10.67 17.98 -0.73
C PHE A 139 9.26 17.74 -1.34
N SER A 140 8.96 16.53 -1.81
CA SER A 140 7.65 16.12 -2.33
C SER A 140 7.09 17.01 -3.44
N HIS A 141 6.10 17.86 -3.13
CA HIS A 141 5.40 18.69 -4.11
C HIS A 141 6.27 19.84 -4.63
N ILE A 142 7.25 20.29 -3.84
CA ILE A 142 8.19 21.36 -4.26
C ILE A 142 8.99 20.89 -5.48
N PHE A 143 9.55 19.68 -5.44
CA PHE A 143 10.27 19.12 -6.59
C PHE A 143 9.37 18.86 -7.80
N THR A 144 8.11 18.48 -7.57
CA THR A 144 7.13 18.37 -8.66
C THR A 144 6.89 19.72 -9.33
N ASP A 145 6.84 20.81 -8.57
CA ASP A 145 6.68 22.16 -9.11
C ASP A 145 7.95 22.65 -9.82
N PHE A 146 9.14 22.36 -9.28
CA PHE A 146 10.42 22.57 -9.97
C PHE A 146 10.46 21.89 -11.35
N LEU A 147 10.10 20.61 -11.43
CA LEU A 147 10.07 19.87 -12.70
C LEU A 147 9.08 20.45 -13.71
N LYS A 148 8.01 21.09 -13.25
CA LYS A 148 7.09 21.85 -14.12
C LYS A 148 7.75 23.11 -14.67
N GLU A 149 8.43 23.85 -13.80
CA GLU A 149 9.09 25.12 -14.12
C GLU A 149 10.19 24.93 -15.19
N ILE A 150 11.05 23.92 -15.04
CA ILE A 150 12.10 23.59 -16.03
C ILE A 150 11.56 22.88 -17.28
N LYS A 151 10.24 22.73 -17.42
CA LYS A 151 9.56 22.02 -18.52
C LYS A 151 9.97 20.55 -18.72
N ALA A 152 10.83 19.97 -17.89
CA ALA A 152 11.10 18.52 -17.82
C ALA A 152 9.80 17.69 -17.67
N SER A 153 8.82 18.28 -16.98
CA SER A 153 7.47 17.73 -16.79
C SER A 153 6.70 17.42 -18.08
N ARG A 154 7.04 17.98 -19.24
CA ARG A 154 6.25 17.73 -20.46
C ARG A 154 6.39 16.30 -20.99
N ARG A 155 7.53 15.64 -20.74
CA ARG A 155 7.84 14.30 -21.31
C ARG A 155 7.81 13.16 -20.29
N TYR A 156 8.27 13.37 -19.05
CA TYR A 156 8.45 12.28 -18.07
C TYR A 156 7.58 12.39 -16.81
N TRP A 157 7.25 13.61 -16.36
CA TRP A 157 6.67 13.85 -15.02
C TRP A 157 5.23 14.37 -15.01
N LYS A 158 4.38 13.91 -15.94
CA LYS A 158 2.94 14.21 -15.90
C LYS A 158 2.20 13.27 -14.93
N GLY A 159 1.73 13.82 -13.81
CA GLY A 159 0.87 13.10 -12.86
C GLY A 159 1.57 11.91 -12.19
N SER A 160 0.85 10.81 -11.99
CA SER A 160 1.35 9.60 -11.32
C SER A 160 2.32 8.74 -12.14
N ARG A 161 2.78 9.20 -13.32
CA ARG A 161 3.66 8.41 -14.21
C ARG A 161 5.00 8.06 -13.55
N ALA A 162 5.57 8.98 -12.78
CA ALA A 162 6.81 8.74 -12.04
C ALA A 162 6.68 7.57 -11.05
N ASN A 163 5.51 7.43 -10.41
CA ASN A 163 5.25 6.33 -9.48
C ASN A 163 5.28 4.98 -10.22
N VAL A 164 4.66 4.94 -11.41
CA VAL A 164 4.64 3.73 -12.27
C VAL A 164 6.04 3.41 -12.79
N MET A 165 6.83 4.41 -13.21
CA MET A 165 8.21 4.20 -13.66
C MET A 165 9.09 3.63 -12.55
N MET A 166 9.00 4.20 -11.34
CA MET A 166 9.75 3.70 -10.19
C MET A 166 9.27 2.32 -9.75
N PHE A 167 7.95 2.06 -9.80
CA PHE A 167 7.39 0.73 -9.52
C PHE A 167 7.93 -0.33 -10.50
N GLN A 168 7.93 -0.03 -11.80
CA GLN A 168 8.47 -0.93 -12.82
C GLN A 168 9.96 -1.19 -12.60
N HIS A 169 10.74 -0.13 -12.40
CA HIS A 169 12.17 -0.25 -12.11
C HIS A 169 12.44 -1.08 -10.83
N MET A 170 11.63 -0.88 -9.78
CA MET A 170 11.73 -1.66 -8.54
C MET A 170 11.46 -3.15 -8.77
N ILE A 171 10.49 -3.52 -9.63
CA ILE A 171 10.24 -4.92 -9.98
C ILE A 171 11.45 -5.53 -10.69
N GLU A 172 11.94 -4.85 -11.73
CA GLU A 172 13.02 -5.34 -12.59
C GLU A 172 14.36 -5.45 -11.84
N ALA A 173 14.75 -4.38 -11.13
CA ALA A 173 16.04 -4.32 -10.44
C ALA A 173 16.17 -5.34 -9.30
N ASN A 174 15.05 -5.70 -8.66
CA ASN A 174 15.04 -6.61 -7.51
C ASN A 174 14.52 -8.02 -7.85
N ARG A 175 14.15 -8.27 -9.11
CA ARG A 175 13.55 -9.54 -9.57
C ARG A 175 12.41 -9.99 -8.64
N LEU A 176 11.49 -9.08 -8.36
CA LEU A 176 10.40 -9.36 -7.42
C LEU A 176 9.50 -10.49 -7.97
N PRO A 177 9.22 -11.54 -7.17
CA PRO A 177 8.55 -12.75 -7.64
C PRO A 177 7.03 -12.58 -7.69
N PHE A 178 6.52 -11.69 -8.54
CA PHE A 178 5.08 -11.45 -8.67
C PHE A 178 4.34 -12.71 -9.16
N ASP A 179 5.02 -13.55 -9.91
CA ASP A 179 4.59 -14.87 -10.41
C ASP A 179 4.33 -15.91 -9.32
N GLU A 180 4.99 -15.83 -8.17
CA GLU A 180 4.73 -16.74 -7.05
C GLU A 180 3.43 -16.42 -6.29
N TYR A 181 2.94 -15.16 -6.34
CA TYR A 181 1.86 -14.69 -5.45
C TYR A 181 0.63 -14.14 -6.17
N LEU A 182 0.68 -13.93 -7.48
CA LEU A 182 -0.43 -13.39 -8.26
C LEU A 182 -0.93 -14.39 -9.29
N ASN A 183 -2.25 -14.38 -9.51
CA ASN A 183 -2.89 -15.32 -10.43
C ASN A 183 -2.49 -15.09 -11.88
N ASN A 184 -2.42 -13.82 -12.31
CA ASN A 184 -2.06 -13.44 -13.67
C ASN A 184 -1.07 -12.26 -13.61
N PRO A 185 0.23 -12.51 -13.35
CA PRO A 185 1.20 -11.47 -12.98
C PRO A 185 1.26 -10.31 -13.96
N GLU A 186 1.26 -10.57 -15.27
CA GLU A 186 1.29 -9.51 -16.29
C GLU A 186 0.07 -8.60 -16.21
N GLN A 187 -1.13 -9.17 -16.12
CA GLN A 187 -2.39 -8.43 -16.03
C GLN A 187 -2.54 -7.73 -14.67
N ASP A 188 -2.14 -8.40 -13.60
CA ASP A 188 -2.18 -7.88 -12.23
C ASP A 188 -1.19 -6.71 -12.03
N ILE A 189 0.01 -6.77 -12.63
CA ILE A 189 0.97 -5.66 -12.64
C ILE A 189 0.40 -4.45 -13.38
N GLU A 190 -0.20 -4.63 -14.56
CA GLU A 190 -0.85 -3.53 -15.27
C GLU A 190 -2.02 -2.97 -14.46
N PHE A 191 -2.80 -3.81 -13.80
CA PHE A 191 -3.89 -3.38 -12.94
C PHE A 191 -3.37 -2.52 -11.77
N ILE A 192 -2.29 -2.95 -11.11
CA ILE A 192 -1.61 -2.16 -10.06
C ILE A 192 -1.19 -0.79 -10.59
N LYS A 193 -0.59 -0.72 -11.78
CA LYS A 193 -0.20 0.56 -12.41
C LYS A 193 -1.41 1.46 -12.66
N GLU A 194 -2.50 0.90 -13.18
CA GLU A 194 -3.74 1.63 -13.40
C GLU A 194 -4.31 2.18 -12.08
N LEU A 195 -4.32 1.39 -11.00
CA LEU A 195 -4.74 1.82 -9.65
C LEU A 195 -3.85 2.95 -9.10
N ILE A 196 -2.52 2.86 -9.25
CA ILE A 196 -1.57 3.91 -8.84
C ILE A 196 -1.87 5.23 -9.56
N THR A 197 -2.25 5.17 -10.83
CA THR A 197 -2.60 6.36 -11.60
C THR A 197 -4.03 6.83 -11.36
N GLY A 198 -4.90 5.97 -10.85
CA GLY A 198 -6.35 6.16 -10.77
C GLY A 198 -6.99 6.31 -12.15
N ARG A 199 -6.37 5.80 -13.22
CA ARG A 199 -6.91 5.86 -14.58
C ARG A 199 -7.22 4.44 -15.04
N MET A 200 -8.48 4.23 -15.42
CA MET A 200 -8.91 2.98 -16.06
C MET A 200 -8.21 2.84 -17.42
N GLY A 201 -7.59 1.69 -17.63
CA GLY A 201 -6.97 1.27 -18.88
C GLY A 201 -7.55 -0.07 -19.35
N PRO A 202 -6.80 -0.87 -20.13
CA PRO A 202 -7.24 -2.16 -20.63
C PRO A 202 -7.75 -3.11 -19.53
N GLN A 203 -7.17 -3.07 -18.33
CA GLN A 203 -7.56 -3.96 -17.23
C GLN A 203 -8.97 -3.69 -16.71
N ALA A 204 -9.48 -2.46 -16.88
CA ALA A 204 -10.85 -2.13 -16.49
C ALA A 204 -11.89 -2.87 -17.33
N LYS A 205 -11.58 -3.19 -18.59
CA LYS A 205 -12.45 -4.00 -19.45
C LYS A 205 -12.42 -5.48 -19.06
N ILE A 206 -11.24 -5.98 -18.70
CA ILE A 206 -11.06 -7.38 -18.26
C ILE A 206 -11.77 -7.60 -16.91
N ARG A 207 -11.77 -6.57 -16.05
CA ARG A 207 -12.37 -6.57 -14.70
C ARG A 207 -13.66 -5.76 -14.64
N GLU A 208 -14.49 -5.83 -15.67
CA GLU A 208 -15.70 -5.00 -15.78
C GLU A 208 -16.62 -5.13 -14.55
N ASP A 209 -16.71 -6.33 -13.97
CA ASP A 209 -17.52 -6.64 -12.80
C ASP A 209 -16.93 -6.10 -11.47
N LYS A 210 -15.67 -5.64 -11.52
CA LYS A 210 -14.84 -5.18 -10.37
C LYS A 210 -14.28 -3.77 -10.54
N VAL A 211 -14.86 -2.96 -11.43
CA VAL A 211 -14.42 -1.56 -11.65
C VAL A 211 -14.45 -0.69 -10.39
N PHE A 212 -15.26 -1.04 -9.38
CA PHE A 212 -15.25 -0.38 -8.06
C PHE A 212 -13.88 -0.44 -7.36
N LEU A 213 -12.99 -1.38 -7.69
CA LEU A 213 -11.64 -1.44 -7.11
C LEU A 213 -10.79 -0.21 -7.46
N TYR A 214 -11.06 0.44 -8.59
CA TYR A 214 -10.39 1.69 -9.01
C TYR A 214 -10.72 2.88 -8.11
N GLU A 215 -11.75 2.77 -7.29
CA GLU A 215 -12.17 3.82 -6.36
C GLU A 215 -11.46 3.76 -5.02
N ILE A 216 -10.70 2.70 -4.73
CA ILE A 216 -10.10 2.50 -3.41
C ILE A 216 -8.85 3.38 -3.21
N VAL A 217 -7.88 3.31 -4.13
CA VAL A 217 -6.57 3.99 -3.95
C VAL A 217 -6.65 5.45 -4.39
N VAL A 218 -7.20 5.69 -5.59
CA VAL A 218 -7.33 7.03 -6.19
C VAL A 218 -8.68 7.14 -6.91
N ASN A 219 -9.68 7.65 -6.22
CA ASN A 219 -11.00 7.88 -6.76
C ASN A 219 -11.02 9.22 -7.51
N ARG A 220 -11.06 9.17 -8.84
CA ARG A 220 -11.14 10.38 -9.67
C ARG A 220 -12.56 10.95 -9.77
N MET A 221 -13.58 10.18 -9.41
CA MET A 221 -14.98 10.55 -9.53
C MET A 221 -15.42 11.37 -8.31
N SER A 222 -15.33 10.80 -7.11
CA SER A 222 -15.78 11.48 -5.87
C SER A 222 -14.64 12.12 -5.09
N GLY A 223 -13.41 11.61 -5.23
CA GLY A 223 -12.30 11.98 -4.36
C GLY A 223 -12.37 11.40 -2.95
N LEU A 224 -13.30 10.49 -2.66
CA LEU A 224 -13.29 9.67 -1.45
C LEU A 224 -12.46 8.41 -1.70
N ASP A 225 -11.17 8.51 -1.41
CA ASP A 225 -10.20 7.42 -1.55
C ASP A 225 -9.19 7.37 -0.39
N VAL A 226 -8.49 6.25 -0.30
CA VAL A 226 -7.48 5.98 0.73
C VAL A 226 -6.39 7.04 0.76
N ASN A 227 -5.90 7.49 -0.41
CA ASN A 227 -4.87 8.52 -0.47
C ASN A 227 -5.32 9.81 0.24
N ARG A 228 -6.49 10.34 -0.14
CA ARG A 228 -7.03 11.59 0.41
C ARG A 228 -7.44 11.46 1.86
N MET A 229 -8.04 10.35 2.24
CA MET A 229 -8.42 10.08 3.62
C MET A 229 -7.21 9.97 4.53
N ASP A 230 -6.19 9.18 4.16
CA ASP A 230 -4.97 9.01 4.96
C ASP A 230 -4.30 10.37 5.17
N TYR A 231 -4.01 11.08 4.09
CA TYR A 231 -3.25 12.32 4.23
C TYR A 231 -4.03 13.37 5.01
N THR A 232 -5.35 13.41 4.88
CA THR A 232 -6.20 14.40 5.59
C THR A 232 -6.23 14.10 7.08
N MET A 233 -6.40 12.83 7.48
CA MET A 233 -6.31 12.40 8.88
C MET A 233 -4.94 12.73 9.47
N ARG A 234 -3.87 12.36 8.75
CA ARG A 234 -2.49 12.53 9.19
C ARG A 234 -2.08 14.00 9.32
N ASP A 235 -2.43 14.81 8.32
CA ASP A 235 -2.04 16.23 8.29
C ASP A 235 -2.91 17.11 9.19
N ALA A 236 -4.14 16.70 9.50
CA ALA A 236 -4.90 17.32 10.57
C ALA A 236 -4.19 17.18 11.92
N GLY A 237 -3.60 16.00 12.18
CA GLY A 237 -2.75 15.75 13.35
C GLY A 237 -1.58 16.72 13.46
N VAL A 238 -0.94 17.09 12.34
CA VAL A 238 0.15 18.08 12.31
C VAL A 238 -0.29 19.45 12.87
N LEU A 239 -1.52 19.88 12.56
CA LEU A 239 -2.11 21.11 13.08
C LEU A 239 -2.75 20.95 14.48
N GLY A 240 -2.70 19.75 15.07
CA GLY A 240 -3.45 19.43 16.30
C GLY A 240 -4.97 19.46 16.12
N LYS A 241 -5.46 19.43 14.88
CA LYS A 241 -6.89 19.44 14.59
C LYS A 241 -7.44 18.02 14.65
N ARG A 242 -8.60 17.88 15.28
CA ARG A 242 -9.40 16.64 15.24
C ARG A 242 -10.38 16.75 14.08
N ILE A 243 -10.38 15.75 13.20
CA ILE A 243 -11.41 15.66 12.15
C ILE A 243 -12.56 14.76 12.60
N ASN A 244 -13.76 15.09 12.13
CA ASN A 244 -14.97 14.32 12.46
C ASN A 244 -14.97 12.96 11.75
N PHE A 245 -14.45 12.89 10.52
CA PHE A 245 -14.35 11.65 9.74
C PHE A 245 -13.61 10.54 10.50
N LYS A 246 -14.25 9.38 10.65
CA LYS A 246 -13.68 8.18 11.27
C LYS A 246 -13.60 7.05 10.25
N TRP A 247 -12.39 6.70 9.82
CA TRP A 247 -12.16 5.71 8.77
C TRP A 247 -12.77 4.33 9.08
N ARG A 248 -12.74 3.88 10.34
CA ARG A 248 -13.36 2.60 10.77
C ARG A 248 -14.88 2.61 10.59
N LYS A 249 -15.54 3.74 10.91
CA LYS A 249 -16.99 3.92 10.72
C LYS A 249 -17.34 4.00 9.23
N PHE A 250 -16.52 4.70 8.44
CA PHE A 250 -16.66 4.70 6.99
C PHE A 250 -16.62 3.28 6.41
N LEU A 251 -15.57 2.50 6.71
CA LEU A 251 -15.46 1.12 6.23
C LEU A 251 -16.60 0.21 6.67
N SER A 252 -17.14 0.39 7.87
CA SER A 252 -18.24 -0.44 8.34
C SER A 252 -19.57 -0.14 7.64
N ARG A 253 -19.70 0.98 6.94
CA ARG A 253 -20.97 1.43 6.35
C ARG A 253 -21.00 1.44 4.82
N ILE A 254 -19.84 1.45 4.16
CA ILE A 254 -19.77 1.33 2.69
C ILE A 254 -20.36 0.02 2.15
N ARG A 255 -20.83 0.07 0.90
CA ARG A 255 -21.28 -1.07 0.09
C ARG A 255 -20.92 -0.85 -1.36
N VAL A 256 -20.81 -1.92 -2.13
CA VAL A 256 -20.81 -1.88 -3.59
C VAL A 256 -22.23 -2.11 -4.09
N LYS A 257 -22.73 -1.22 -4.96
CA LYS A 257 -24.05 -1.32 -5.58
C LYS A 257 -23.95 -1.09 -7.08
N MET A 258 -24.90 -1.66 -7.82
CA MET A 258 -25.11 -1.32 -9.23
C MET A 258 -25.71 0.08 -9.29
N CYS A 259 -25.08 0.97 -10.06
CA CYS A 259 -25.52 2.35 -10.25
C CYS A 259 -26.19 2.55 -11.62
N PRO A 260 -26.83 3.72 -11.84
CA PRO A 260 -27.54 4.01 -13.10
C PRO A 260 -26.68 3.95 -14.36
N ASP A 261 -25.36 4.04 -14.24
CA ASP A 261 -24.42 3.93 -15.36
C ASP A 261 -24.10 2.47 -15.74
N GLY A 262 -24.78 1.51 -15.13
CA GLY A 262 -24.62 0.07 -15.37
C GLY A 262 -23.37 -0.51 -14.73
N LYS A 263 -22.67 0.22 -13.87
CA LYS A 263 -21.45 -0.23 -13.20
C LYS A 263 -21.65 -0.37 -11.71
N ARG A 264 -20.83 -1.23 -11.12
CA ARG A 264 -20.73 -1.37 -9.67
C ARG A 264 -19.82 -0.29 -9.12
N HIS A 265 -20.32 0.50 -8.16
CA HIS A 265 -19.58 1.57 -7.49
C HIS A 265 -19.60 1.42 -5.98
N ILE A 266 -18.61 2.02 -5.30
CA ILE A 266 -18.59 2.10 -3.85
C ILE A 266 -19.56 3.21 -3.41
N CYS A 267 -20.64 2.81 -2.77
CA CYS A 267 -21.66 3.68 -2.23
C CYS A 267 -21.49 3.85 -0.71
N VAL A 268 -21.73 5.06 -0.26
CA VAL A 268 -21.94 5.40 1.14
C VAL A 268 -23.44 5.56 1.40
N ILE A 269 -23.84 5.49 2.65
CA ILE A 269 -25.21 5.78 3.04
C ILE A 269 -25.44 7.30 3.11
N GLU A 270 -26.68 7.72 2.87
CA GLU A 270 -27.06 9.12 2.81
C GLU A 270 -26.98 9.82 4.18
N GLU A 271 -27.26 9.11 5.27
CA GLU A 271 -27.25 9.68 6.63
C GLU A 271 -25.85 10.09 7.10
N ASP A 272 -24.79 9.62 6.44
CA ASP A 272 -23.41 10.03 6.74
C ASP A 272 -22.92 11.16 5.80
N LEU A 273 -23.77 11.70 4.92
CA LEU A 273 -23.39 12.72 3.93
C LEU A 273 -22.73 13.95 4.57
N ASP A 274 -23.25 14.44 5.69
CA ASP A 274 -22.66 15.56 6.43
C ASP A 274 -21.25 15.25 6.96
N THR A 275 -21.00 13.99 7.31
CA THR A 275 -19.64 13.56 7.73
C THR A 275 -18.67 13.66 6.56
N TYR A 276 -19.08 13.30 5.34
CA TYR A 276 -18.23 13.36 4.15
C TYR A 276 -18.08 14.79 3.61
N ASN A 277 -19.13 15.62 3.67
CA ASN A 277 -19.03 17.05 3.38
C ASN A 277 -18.06 17.73 4.36
N GLY A 278 -18.18 17.41 5.65
CA GLY A 278 -17.24 17.86 6.68
C GLY A 278 -15.80 17.43 6.41
N PHE A 279 -15.57 16.19 5.93
CA PHE A 279 -14.25 15.73 5.51
C PHE A 279 -13.64 16.60 4.40
N PHE A 280 -14.42 16.98 3.39
CA PHE A 280 -13.94 17.87 2.33
C PHE A 280 -13.68 19.29 2.83
N ALA A 281 -14.47 19.79 3.78
CA ALA A 281 -14.22 21.07 4.45
C ALA A 281 -12.92 21.04 5.26
N ASP A 282 -12.68 19.98 6.04
CA ASP A 282 -11.43 19.75 6.77
C ASP A 282 -10.23 19.72 5.82
N ARG A 283 -10.35 18.98 4.71
CA ARG A 283 -9.34 18.95 3.65
C ARG A 283 -9.08 20.34 3.08
N HIS A 284 -10.11 21.12 2.75
CA HIS A 284 -9.96 22.49 2.27
C HIS A 284 -9.21 23.37 3.29
N ASN A 285 -9.54 23.22 4.58
CA ASN A 285 -8.85 23.93 5.65
C ASN A 285 -7.36 23.56 5.76
N LEU A 286 -6.97 22.32 5.44
CA LEU A 286 -5.55 21.94 5.37
C LEU A 286 -4.82 22.64 4.22
N PHE A 287 -5.46 22.78 3.05
CA PHE A 287 -4.88 23.57 1.96
C PHE A 287 -4.60 24.99 2.38
N LYS A 288 -5.58 25.65 3.02
CA LYS A 288 -5.44 27.03 3.47
C LYS A 288 -4.36 27.20 4.55
N ASN A 289 -4.38 26.34 5.57
CA ASN A 289 -3.63 26.59 6.81
C ASN A 289 -2.29 25.84 6.91
N LEU A 290 -2.07 24.82 6.09
CA LEU A 290 -0.86 23.99 6.13
C LEU A 290 -0.11 24.02 4.80
N TYR A 291 -0.77 23.64 3.70
CA TYR A 291 -0.09 23.48 2.41
C TYR A 291 0.23 24.81 1.72
N PHE A 292 -0.64 25.82 1.88
CA PHE A 292 -0.45 27.17 1.32
C PHE A 292 -0.06 28.23 2.36
N GLU A 293 0.45 27.80 3.52
CA GLU A 293 1.01 28.71 4.50
C GLU A 293 2.16 29.54 3.87
N ARG A 294 2.15 30.85 4.10
CA ARG A 294 2.99 31.81 3.37
C ARG A 294 4.48 31.52 3.53
N LYS A 295 4.94 31.17 4.75
CA LYS A 295 6.35 30.85 5.01
C LYS A 295 6.78 29.58 4.25
N ASN A 296 5.94 28.55 4.23
CA ASN A 296 6.19 27.33 3.45
C ASN A 296 6.28 27.63 1.95
N ARG A 297 5.41 28.51 1.43
CA ARG A 297 5.39 28.89 0.01
C ARG A 297 6.60 29.71 -0.40
N ILE A 298 7.05 30.67 0.40
CA ILE A 298 8.26 31.44 0.07
C ILE A 298 9.51 30.53 0.08
N VAL A 299 9.62 29.60 1.04
CA VAL A 299 10.74 28.66 1.06
C VAL A 299 10.69 27.70 -0.13
N ALA A 300 9.50 27.21 -0.51
CA ALA A 300 9.34 26.41 -1.73
C ALA A 300 9.83 27.15 -2.98
N THR A 301 9.51 28.44 -3.12
CA THR A 301 10.01 29.28 -4.21
C THR A 301 11.53 29.44 -4.15
N MET A 302 12.12 29.64 -2.97
CA MET A 302 13.57 29.71 -2.80
C MET A 302 14.26 28.40 -3.22
N ILE A 303 13.75 27.26 -2.74
CA ILE A 303 14.27 25.93 -3.11
C ILE A 303 14.19 25.72 -4.61
N ASN A 304 13.06 26.02 -5.25
CA ASN A 304 12.94 25.91 -6.72
C ASN A 304 13.96 26.78 -7.44
N ARG A 305 14.17 28.03 -7.02
CA ARG A 305 15.18 28.91 -7.61
C ARG A 305 16.61 28.37 -7.43
N ILE A 306 16.92 27.79 -6.27
CA ILE A 306 18.21 27.15 -6.02
C ILE A 306 18.38 25.97 -6.99
N LEU A 307 17.40 25.07 -7.07
CA LEU A 307 17.44 23.91 -7.97
C LEU A 307 17.62 24.31 -9.44
N ILE A 308 16.93 25.37 -9.89
CA ILE A 308 17.09 25.91 -11.25
C ILE A 308 18.50 26.44 -11.47
N LYS A 309 19.07 27.16 -10.50
CA LYS A 309 20.43 27.69 -10.57
C LYS A 309 21.51 26.61 -10.53
N CYS A 310 21.26 25.50 -9.85
CA CYS A 310 22.17 24.36 -9.84
C CYS A 310 22.29 23.69 -11.22
N GLY A 311 21.32 23.87 -12.13
CA GLY A 311 21.41 23.43 -13.52
C GLY A 311 21.73 21.94 -13.66
N GLU A 312 22.69 21.62 -14.52
CA GLU A 312 23.17 20.25 -14.81
C GLU A 312 24.35 19.84 -13.91
N ALA A 313 24.43 20.36 -12.69
CA ALA A 313 25.48 19.93 -11.75
C ALA A 313 25.51 18.39 -11.64
N GLU A 314 26.66 17.79 -11.91
CA GLU A 314 26.91 16.34 -11.87
C GLU A 314 26.92 15.83 -10.42
N LEU A 315 25.75 15.86 -9.79
CA LEU A 315 25.55 15.42 -8.41
C LEU A 315 24.92 14.01 -8.33
N ILE A 316 24.40 13.51 -9.45
CA ILE A 316 23.63 12.26 -9.51
C ILE A 316 24.17 11.44 -10.68
N LYS A 317 24.77 10.29 -10.36
CA LYS A 317 25.21 9.31 -11.36
C LYS A 317 24.04 8.43 -11.80
N GLY A 318 23.89 8.27 -13.10
CA GLY A 318 22.85 7.46 -13.72
C GLY A 318 23.25 5.98 -13.79
N SER A 319 22.47 5.20 -14.54
CA SER A 319 22.86 3.82 -14.89
C SER A 319 24.08 3.75 -15.81
N ASP A 320 24.46 4.88 -16.41
CA ASP A 320 25.52 5.06 -17.39
C ASP A 320 26.84 5.62 -16.84
N GLY A 321 26.90 6.00 -15.55
CA GLY A 321 28.14 6.43 -14.87
C GLY A 321 28.09 7.82 -14.25
#